data_AF-A0A2V6FJA5-F1
#
_entry.id   AF-A0A2V6FJA5-F1
#
_cell.length_a   1.000
_cell.length_b   1.000
_cell.length_c   1.000
_cell.angle_alpha   90.00
_cell.angle_beta   90.00
_cell.angle_gamma   90.00
#
_symmetry.space_group_name_H-M   'P 1'
#
loop_
_entity.id
_entity.type
_entity.pdbx_description
1 polymer ?
#
loop_
_entity_poly.entity_id
_entity_poly.type
_entity_poly.pdbx_seq_one_letter_code
_entity_poly.pdbx_strand_id
1 'polypeptide(L)'
;MFSFIRSKSARHFLIVLFVWAVLLIAALSLVWRCGTRTLPQNDEVWALYEAGPGIHLDWLWKTWAEHRIPLAKLIWKAVLELTDYDFRTGNFLTVLALATFAFAMIWTARKIRGRTIFADAFFPLAILNFGQAQVLLWWWQVNHVLAPITATLLLSILVLHGNDLQPRHAGLIAAGLILLVLCGAGGLPYVLAFTVWLVLWLAWQWRSLSPSQRQHRLMVLAPAVAALALLAYYFVDYKPNFPLNDPPTLSSWPSSPEVLASATASLQVLGVSLGTATKPVATLSGLAVFALGCVF
;
A
#
# COMPACT_ATOMS: atom_id res chain seq x y z
N MET A 1 16.24 32.02 23.66
CA MET A 1 16.23 31.45 22.28
C MET A 1 15.66 30.03 22.21
N PHE A 2 16.12 29.07 23.05
CA PHE A 2 15.59 27.69 23.08
C PHE A 2 14.07 27.57 23.41
N SER A 3 13.58 28.37 24.36
CA SER A 3 12.13 28.41 24.71
C SER A 3 11.25 28.85 23.53
N PHE A 4 11.68 29.87 22.79
CA PHE A 4 10.96 30.39 21.63
C PHE A 4 10.88 29.37 20.49
N ILE A 5 11.97 28.65 20.20
CA ILE A 5 12.00 27.60 19.16
C ILE A 5 11.11 26.40 19.54
N ARG A 6 11.11 25.98 20.82
CA ARG A 6 10.19 24.96 21.32
C ARG A 6 8.72 25.38 21.18
N SER A 7 8.40 26.64 21.49
CA SER A 7 7.03 27.16 21.37
C SER A 7 6.49 27.15 19.93
N LYS A 8 7.33 27.49 18.94
CA LYS A 8 6.95 27.47 17.51
C LYS A 8 6.73 26.04 17.01
N SER A 9 7.60 25.10 17.39
CA SER A 9 7.45 23.67 17.03
C SER A 9 6.17 23.08 17.61
N ALA A 10 5.81 23.43 18.84
CA ALA A 10 4.56 23.02 19.46
C ALA A 10 3.34 23.59 18.72
N ARG A 11 3.37 24.88 18.35
CA ARG A 11 2.29 25.51 17.57
C ARG A 11 2.09 24.83 16.21
N HIS A 12 3.17 24.59 15.45
CA HIS A 12 3.06 23.89 14.17
C HIS A 12 2.51 22.47 14.34
N PHE A 13 2.94 21.76 15.38
CA PHE A 13 2.42 20.43 15.67
C PHE A 13 0.91 20.46 15.93
N LEU A 14 0.42 21.38 16.75
CA LEU A 14 -1.03 21.53 17.00
C LEU A 14 -1.81 21.86 15.73
N ILE A 15 -1.29 22.73 14.86
CA ILE A 15 -1.94 23.07 13.59
C ILE A 15 -2.03 21.84 12.68
N VAL A 16 -0.93 21.10 12.52
CA VAL A 16 -0.88 19.90 11.67
C VAL A 16 -1.82 18.82 12.22
N LEU A 17 -1.86 18.63 13.54
CA LEU A 17 -2.81 17.71 14.19
C LEU A 17 -4.26 18.16 14.00
N PHE A 18 -4.54 19.46 14.09
CA PHE A 18 -5.87 20.00 13.85
C PHE A 18 -6.33 19.70 12.40
N VAL A 19 -5.47 19.97 11.41
CA VAL A 19 -5.76 19.64 9.99
C VAL A 19 -6.02 18.14 9.82
N TRP A 20 -5.17 17.29 10.39
CA TRP A 20 -5.36 15.84 10.37
C TRP A 20 -6.69 15.41 11.00
N ALA A 21 -7.03 15.94 12.18
CA ALA A 21 -8.25 15.59 12.90
C ALA A 21 -9.51 16.05 12.16
N VAL A 22 -9.50 17.27 11.61
CA VAL A 22 -10.62 17.80 10.81
C VAL A 22 -10.86 16.94 9.57
N LEU A 23 -9.80 16.59 8.84
CA LEU A 23 -9.93 15.74 7.64
C LEU A 23 -10.38 14.33 7.99
N LEU A 24 -9.88 13.74 9.09
CA LEU A 24 -10.36 12.44 9.56
C LEU A 24 -11.85 12.49 9.90
N ILE A 25 -12.29 13.45 10.73
CA ILE A 25 -13.69 13.59 11.13
C ILE A 25 -14.58 13.79 9.90
N ALA A 26 -14.14 14.62 8.96
CA ALA A 26 -14.91 14.91 7.76
C ALA A 26 -14.95 13.71 6.80
N ALA A 27 -13.88 12.92 6.68
CA ALA A 27 -13.88 11.66 5.93
C ALA A 27 -14.78 10.59 6.58
N LEU A 28 -14.73 10.44 7.91
CA LEU A 28 -15.66 9.57 8.64
C LEU A 28 -17.11 10.02 8.47
N SER A 29 -17.36 11.34 8.49
CA SER A 29 -18.69 11.91 8.25
C SER A 29 -19.19 11.64 6.83
N LEU A 30 -18.30 11.67 5.83
CA LEU A 30 -18.61 11.31 4.45
C LEU A 30 -19.05 9.84 4.36
N VAL A 31 -18.30 8.93 4.97
CA VAL A 31 -18.67 7.50 5.01
C VAL A 31 -20.01 7.30 5.72
N TRP A 32 -20.22 7.96 6.86
CA TRP A 32 -21.47 7.85 7.61
C TRP A 32 -22.69 8.31 6.80
N ARG A 33 -22.56 9.42 6.05
CA ARG A 33 -23.67 10.04 5.30
C ARG A 33 -23.88 9.43 3.92
N CYS A 34 -22.82 9.02 3.24
CA CYS A 34 -22.85 8.65 1.83
C CYS A 34 -22.47 7.18 1.57
N GLY A 35 -21.96 6.46 2.57
CA GLY A 35 -21.63 5.05 2.46
C GLY A 35 -22.87 4.16 2.38
N THR A 36 -22.82 3.11 1.57
CA THR A 36 -23.91 2.14 1.43
C THR A 36 -23.81 1.07 2.52
N ARG A 37 -24.89 0.87 3.27
CA ARG A 37 -24.93 -0.16 4.34
C ARG A 37 -25.14 -1.56 3.80
N THR A 38 -26.02 -1.70 2.81
CA THR A 38 -26.56 -3.00 2.36
C THR A 38 -26.28 -3.30 0.88
N LEU A 39 -25.66 -2.35 0.17
CA LEU A 39 -25.46 -2.40 -1.27
C LEU A 39 -23.96 -2.52 -1.59
N PRO A 40 -23.45 -3.74 -1.80
CA PRO A 40 -22.11 -3.95 -2.32
C PRO A 40 -21.99 -3.41 -3.75
N GLN A 41 -20.79 -3.00 -4.15
CA GLN A 41 -20.51 -2.37 -5.45
C GLN A 41 -19.86 -3.39 -6.40
N ASN A 42 -20.70 -4.22 -7.02
CA ASN A 42 -20.36 -5.24 -8.03
C ASN A 42 -19.42 -6.35 -7.52
N ASP A 43 -18.12 -6.07 -7.35
CA ASP A 43 -17.09 -7.07 -7.07
C ASP A 43 -17.31 -7.76 -5.71
N GLU A 44 -17.80 -7.01 -4.72
CA GLU A 44 -18.03 -7.55 -3.38
C GLU A 44 -19.20 -8.54 -3.32
N VAL A 45 -20.23 -8.39 -4.15
CA VAL A 45 -21.40 -9.30 -4.13
C VAL A 45 -20.93 -10.72 -4.46
N TRP A 46 -20.24 -10.84 -5.59
CA TRP A 46 -19.87 -12.12 -6.15
C TRP A 46 -18.76 -12.77 -5.33
N ALA A 47 -17.84 -11.97 -4.77
CA ALA A 47 -16.77 -12.50 -3.97
C ALA A 47 -17.29 -13.08 -2.64
N LEU A 48 -18.38 -12.54 -2.07
CA LEU A 48 -19.07 -13.14 -0.92
C LEU A 48 -19.83 -14.39 -1.30
N TYR A 49 -20.51 -14.35 -2.44
CA TYR A 49 -21.25 -15.51 -2.94
C TYR A 49 -20.33 -16.72 -3.13
N GLU A 50 -19.17 -16.51 -3.76
CA GLU A 50 -18.16 -17.58 -3.91
C GLU A 50 -17.52 -18.00 -2.58
N ALA A 51 -17.41 -17.08 -1.61
CA ALA A 51 -16.82 -17.39 -0.31
C ALA A 51 -17.67 -18.33 0.54
N GLY A 52 -18.98 -18.40 0.28
CA GLY A 52 -19.90 -19.21 1.08
C GLY A 52 -19.78 -18.95 2.60
N PRO A 53 -20.14 -19.95 3.44
CA PRO A 53 -20.02 -19.83 4.89
C PRO A 53 -18.56 -20.00 5.35
N GLY A 54 -18.10 -19.11 6.24
CA GLY A 54 -16.78 -19.23 6.88
C GLY A 54 -15.57 -18.95 5.97
N ILE A 55 -14.41 -18.70 6.56
CA ILE A 55 -13.19 -18.30 5.84
C ILE A 55 -12.36 -19.55 5.54
N HIS A 56 -12.04 -19.79 4.26
CA HIS A 56 -11.23 -20.93 3.82
C HIS A 56 -10.04 -20.50 2.95
N LEU A 57 -8.91 -21.22 3.09
CA LEU A 57 -7.61 -20.83 2.52
C LEU A 57 -7.59 -20.86 0.99
N ASP A 58 -8.28 -21.81 0.39
CA ASP A 58 -8.40 -21.97 -1.06
C ASP A 58 -9.12 -20.78 -1.70
N TRP A 59 -10.17 -20.24 -1.07
CA TRP A 59 -10.83 -19.01 -1.55
C TRP A 59 -9.99 -17.75 -1.34
N LEU A 60 -9.27 -17.64 -0.22
CA LEU A 60 -8.34 -16.54 0.01
C LEU A 60 -7.28 -16.48 -1.09
N TRP A 61 -6.75 -17.65 -1.49
CA TRP A 61 -5.72 -17.74 -2.53
C TRP A 61 -6.28 -17.74 -3.97
N LYS A 62 -7.56 -18.05 -4.15
CA LYS A 62 -8.22 -18.03 -5.47
C LYS A 62 -8.10 -16.65 -6.10
N THR A 63 -7.88 -16.62 -7.41
CA THR A 63 -7.90 -15.39 -8.20
C THR A 63 -9.28 -14.74 -8.17
N TRP A 64 -9.28 -13.43 -8.02
CA TRP A 64 -10.42 -12.55 -8.18
C TRP A 64 -10.02 -11.44 -9.12
N ALA A 65 -10.78 -11.26 -10.20
CA ALA A 65 -10.36 -10.42 -11.31
C ALA A 65 -8.95 -10.87 -11.77
N GLU A 66 -8.03 -9.94 -11.92
CA GLU A 66 -6.61 -10.18 -12.23
C GLU A 66 -5.71 -10.33 -10.99
N HIS A 67 -6.27 -10.58 -9.80
CA HIS A 67 -5.48 -10.59 -8.56
C HIS A 67 -5.73 -11.80 -7.66
N ARG A 68 -4.68 -12.32 -7.03
CA ARG A 68 -4.77 -13.01 -5.73
C ARG A 68 -4.56 -11.98 -4.63
N ILE A 69 -5.53 -11.84 -3.73
CA ILE A 69 -5.56 -10.77 -2.70
C ILE A 69 -5.96 -11.34 -1.33
N PRO A 70 -5.23 -12.36 -0.83
CA PRO A 70 -5.65 -13.12 0.35
C PRO A 70 -5.83 -12.24 1.58
N LEU A 71 -4.97 -11.24 1.79
CA LEU A 71 -5.09 -10.35 2.95
C LEU A 71 -6.36 -9.49 2.88
N ALA A 72 -6.64 -8.89 1.72
CA ALA A 72 -7.82 -8.06 1.54
C ALA A 72 -9.11 -8.87 1.71
N LYS A 73 -9.17 -10.06 1.10
CA LYS A 73 -10.28 -11.01 1.26
C LYS A 73 -10.49 -11.43 2.72
N LEU A 74 -9.41 -11.71 3.44
CA LEU A 74 -9.46 -12.09 4.86
C LEU A 74 -10.02 -10.95 5.72
N ILE A 75 -9.43 -9.75 5.62
CA ILE A 75 -9.88 -8.56 6.35
C ILE A 75 -11.35 -8.31 6.05
N TRP A 76 -11.71 -8.37 4.77
CA TRP A 76 -13.05 -8.10 4.33
C TRP A 76 -14.08 -9.04 4.93
N LYS A 77 -13.90 -10.36 4.73
CA LYS A 77 -14.88 -11.34 5.18
C LYS A 77 -15.03 -11.35 6.69
N ALA A 78 -13.91 -11.25 7.42
CA ALA A 78 -13.92 -11.16 8.87
C ALA A 78 -14.69 -9.92 9.36
N VAL A 79 -14.44 -8.74 8.77
CA VAL A 79 -15.11 -7.49 9.18
C VAL A 79 -16.61 -7.53 8.89
N LEU A 80 -17.03 -8.06 7.74
CA LEU A 80 -18.45 -8.16 7.42
C LEU A 80 -19.18 -9.15 8.33
N GLU A 81 -18.60 -10.33 8.59
CA GLU A 81 -19.20 -11.31 9.51
C GLU A 81 -19.33 -10.74 10.93
N LEU A 82 -18.36 -9.93 11.38
CA LEU A 82 -18.39 -9.29 12.70
C LEU A 82 -19.35 -8.09 12.80
N THR A 83 -19.85 -7.57 11.67
CA THR A 83 -20.70 -6.36 11.65
C THR A 83 -22.05 -6.56 10.99
N ASP A 84 -22.53 -7.81 10.98
CA ASP A 84 -23.81 -8.19 10.37
C ASP A 84 -23.93 -7.67 8.92
N TYR A 85 -22.82 -7.78 8.17
CA TYR A 85 -22.70 -7.35 6.78
C TYR A 85 -22.98 -5.86 6.54
N ASP A 86 -22.56 -4.98 7.47
CA ASP A 86 -22.52 -3.53 7.22
C ASP A 86 -21.32 -3.16 6.33
N PHE A 87 -21.59 -2.89 5.06
CA PHE A 87 -20.57 -2.55 4.05
C PHE A 87 -19.87 -1.20 4.29
N ARG A 88 -20.38 -0.37 5.22
CA ARG A 88 -19.70 0.88 5.60
C ARG A 88 -18.52 0.64 6.54
N THR A 89 -18.52 -0.47 7.30
CA THR A 89 -17.47 -0.79 8.29
C THR A 89 -16.09 -0.88 7.66
N GLY A 90 -15.98 -1.66 6.60
CA GLY A 90 -15.91 -1.02 5.31
C GLY A 90 -14.95 0.17 5.13
N ASN A 91 -15.47 1.07 4.33
CA ASN A 91 -15.04 2.44 4.17
C ASN A 91 -14.46 3.09 5.44
N PHE A 92 -15.02 2.85 6.64
CA PHE A 92 -14.46 3.34 7.89
C PHE A 92 -13.04 2.82 8.16
N LEU A 93 -12.78 1.52 8.00
CA LEU A 93 -11.45 0.95 8.16
C LEU A 93 -10.47 1.52 7.14
N THR A 94 -10.88 1.72 5.88
CA THR A 94 -10.03 2.39 4.87
C THR A 94 -9.67 3.81 5.30
N VAL A 95 -10.66 4.61 5.73
CA VAL A 95 -10.43 5.97 6.24
C VAL A 95 -9.49 5.98 7.44
N LEU A 96 -9.69 5.09 8.41
CA LEU A 96 -8.85 4.97 9.60
C LEU A 96 -7.42 4.54 9.24
N ALA A 97 -7.25 3.62 8.30
CA ALA A 97 -5.95 3.19 7.80
C ALA A 97 -5.22 4.35 7.12
N LEU A 98 -5.88 5.08 6.22
CA LEU A 98 -5.32 6.26 5.54
C LEU A 98 -4.99 7.39 6.52
N ALA A 99 -5.83 7.63 7.52
CA ALA A 99 -5.56 8.65 8.54
C ALA A 99 -4.38 8.26 9.42
N THR A 100 -4.30 7.01 9.86
CA THR A 100 -3.16 6.47 10.61
C THR A 100 -1.88 6.56 9.77
N PHE A 101 -1.96 6.24 8.49
CA PHE A 101 -0.86 6.37 7.55
C PHE A 101 -0.40 7.83 7.38
N ALA A 102 -1.33 8.78 7.22
CA ALA A 102 -1.00 10.20 7.14
C ALA A 102 -0.30 10.70 8.42
N PHE A 103 -0.76 10.25 9.58
CA PHE A 103 -0.11 10.53 10.86
C PHE A 103 1.30 9.94 10.94
N ALA A 104 1.48 8.69 10.49
CA ALA A 104 2.79 8.05 10.43
C ALA A 104 3.75 8.84 9.53
N MET A 105 3.29 9.38 8.39
CA MET A 105 4.10 10.24 7.53
C MET A 105 4.50 11.56 8.19
N ILE A 106 3.58 12.23 8.90
CA ILE A 106 3.89 13.41 9.72
C ILE A 106 4.97 13.06 10.75
N TRP A 107 4.82 11.93 11.43
CA TRP A 107 5.76 11.47 12.45
C TRP A 107 7.14 11.15 11.87
N THR A 108 7.20 10.42 10.76
CA THR A 108 8.45 10.09 10.05
C THR A 108 9.16 11.37 9.63
N ALA A 109 8.45 12.31 9.01
CA ALA A 109 9.00 13.58 8.57
C ALA A 109 9.53 14.42 9.76
N ARG A 110 8.79 14.44 10.88
CA ARG A 110 9.24 15.05 12.14
C ARG A 110 10.50 14.38 12.68
N LYS A 111 10.61 13.05 12.65
CA LYS A 111 11.76 12.31 13.14
C LYS A 111 13.02 12.61 12.33
N ILE A 112 12.90 12.69 11.01
CA ILE A 112 14.01 13.07 10.11
C ILE A 112 14.52 14.47 10.44
N ARG A 113 13.61 15.44 10.65
CA ARG A 113 13.98 16.85 10.86
C ARG A 113 14.17 17.26 12.33
N GLY A 114 13.81 16.42 13.29
CA GLY A 114 13.75 16.73 14.72
C GLY A 114 12.61 17.69 15.14
N ARG A 115 11.77 18.16 14.21
CA ARG A 115 10.66 19.10 14.48
C ARG A 115 9.55 18.99 13.45
N THR A 116 8.34 19.39 13.85
CA THR A 116 7.19 19.56 12.95
C THR A 116 7.22 20.96 12.33
N ILE A 117 6.91 21.04 11.05
CA ILE A 117 6.77 22.30 10.31
C ILE A 117 5.37 22.39 9.72
N PHE A 118 4.92 23.61 9.38
CA PHE A 118 3.60 23.82 8.81
C PHE A 118 3.35 22.98 7.54
N ALA A 119 4.38 22.79 6.71
CA ALA A 119 4.32 21.97 5.51
C ALA A 119 3.96 20.49 5.76
N ASP A 120 4.07 19.99 7.00
CA ASP A 120 3.64 18.62 7.34
C ASP A 120 2.12 18.43 7.22
N ALA A 121 1.34 19.51 7.17
CA ALA A 121 -0.08 19.47 6.83
C ALA A 121 -0.33 18.93 5.41
N PHE A 122 0.69 18.92 4.54
CA PHE A 122 0.62 18.30 3.22
C PHE A 122 0.20 16.83 3.28
N PHE A 123 0.71 16.05 4.24
CA PHE A 123 0.41 14.62 4.33
C PHE A 123 -1.09 14.32 4.52
N PRO A 124 -1.76 14.85 5.56
CA PRO A 124 -3.20 14.61 5.71
C PRO A 124 -3.99 15.25 4.57
N LEU A 125 -3.60 16.42 4.06
CA LEU A 125 -4.28 17.05 2.91
C LEU A 125 -4.20 16.19 1.66
N ALA A 126 -3.05 15.57 1.35
CA ALA A 126 -2.89 14.72 0.19
C ALA A 126 -3.57 13.36 0.39
N ILE A 127 -3.41 12.73 1.56
CA ILE A 127 -3.85 11.35 1.82
C ILE A 127 -5.34 11.27 2.16
N LEU A 128 -5.95 12.30 2.74
CA LEU A 128 -7.37 12.32 3.14
C LEU A 128 -8.21 13.32 2.31
N ASN A 129 -7.72 13.72 1.12
CA ASN A 129 -8.47 14.63 0.25
C ASN A 129 -9.82 14.01 -0.19
N PHE A 130 -10.84 14.84 -0.44
CA PHE A 130 -12.15 14.35 -0.92
C PHE A 130 -12.23 14.11 -2.43
N GLY A 131 -11.21 14.51 -3.19
CA GLY A 131 -11.14 14.21 -4.62
C GLY A 131 -11.05 12.70 -4.92
N GLN A 132 -10.61 11.91 -3.95
CA GLN A 132 -10.61 10.44 -3.98
C GLN A 132 -11.85 9.83 -3.29
N ALA A 133 -13.02 10.45 -3.41
CA ALA A 133 -14.25 9.95 -2.79
C ALA A 133 -14.52 8.47 -3.09
N GLN A 134 -14.14 7.98 -4.27
CA GLN A 134 -14.20 6.55 -4.62
C GLN A 134 -13.34 5.69 -3.66
N VAL A 135 -12.12 6.10 -3.31
CA VAL A 135 -11.27 5.42 -2.31
C VAL A 135 -11.95 5.38 -0.94
N LEU A 136 -12.65 6.45 -0.57
CA LEU A 136 -13.27 6.61 0.74
C LEU A 136 -14.63 5.90 0.87
N LEU A 137 -15.35 5.69 -0.24
CA LEU A 137 -16.74 5.21 -0.25
C LEU A 137 -16.91 3.83 -0.88
N TRP A 138 -15.88 3.29 -1.54
CA TRP A 138 -15.91 1.96 -2.11
C TRP A 138 -15.01 1.03 -1.31
N TRP A 139 -15.60 0.01 -0.71
CA TRP A 139 -14.88 -0.85 0.22
C TRP A 139 -13.79 -1.70 -0.41
N TRP A 140 -13.96 -2.12 -1.68
CA TRP A 140 -12.93 -2.81 -2.47
C TRP A 140 -11.54 -2.14 -2.41
N GLN A 141 -11.51 -0.83 -2.12
CA GLN A 141 -10.31 -0.02 -2.03
C GLN A 141 -9.34 -0.46 -0.94
N VAL A 142 -9.78 -1.25 0.04
CA VAL A 142 -8.87 -1.94 0.99
C VAL A 142 -7.75 -2.67 0.24
N ASN A 143 -8.08 -3.39 -0.84
CA ASN A 143 -7.10 -4.07 -1.67
C ASN A 143 -6.04 -3.11 -2.23
N HIS A 144 -6.49 -1.94 -2.72
CA HIS A 144 -5.62 -0.96 -3.38
C HIS A 144 -4.76 -0.15 -2.40
N VAL A 145 -5.19 0.03 -1.15
CA VAL A 145 -4.44 0.83 -0.15
C VAL A 145 -3.46 0.00 0.69
N LEU A 146 -3.70 -1.30 0.88
CA LEU A 146 -2.87 -2.15 1.74
C LEU A 146 -1.41 -2.22 1.29
N ALA A 147 -1.18 -2.48 0.00
CA ALA A 147 0.17 -2.57 -0.57
C ALA A 147 0.95 -1.24 -0.44
N PRO A 148 0.45 -0.08 -0.91
CA PRO A 148 1.19 1.17 -0.82
C PRO A 148 1.40 1.66 0.62
N ILE A 149 0.43 1.45 1.53
CA ILE A 149 0.61 1.76 2.95
C ILE A 149 1.74 0.91 3.52
N THR A 150 1.69 -0.41 3.31
CA THR A 150 2.72 -1.33 3.79
C THR A 150 4.09 -0.95 3.24
N ALA A 151 4.22 -0.80 1.92
CA ALA A 151 5.47 -0.43 1.27
C ALA A 151 6.05 0.87 1.83
N THR A 152 5.20 1.89 2.02
CA THR A 152 5.66 3.19 2.53
C THR A 152 6.05 3.15 4.01
N LEU A 153 5.39 2.32 4.83
CA LEU A 153 5.81 2.09 6.21
C LEU A 153 7.17 1.38 6.27
N LEU A 154 7.42 0.39 5.42
CA LEU A 154 8.72 -0.26 5.30
C LEU A 154 9.80 0.71 4.81
N LEU A 155 9.48 1.57 3.83
CA LEU A 155 10.36 2.66 3.40
C LEU A 155 10.63 3.65 4.53
N SER A 156 9.65 3.95 5.37
CA SER A 156 9.82 4.85 6.52
C SER A 156 10.83 4.28 7.52
N ILE A 157 10.79 2.97 7.80
CA ILE A 157 11.81 2.29 8.62
C ILE A 157 13.19 2.46 7.98
N LEU A 158 13.29 2.24 6.67
CA LEU A 158 14.54 2.39 5.94
C LEU A 158 15.08 3.82 5.98
N VAL A 159 14.23 4.83 5.77
CA VAL A 159 14.66 6.24 5.80
C VAL A 159 15.10 6.66 7.20
N LEU A 160 14.41 6.19 8.25
CA LEU A 160 14.74 6.55 9.63
C LEU A 160 15.97 5.85 10.18
N HIS A 161 16.27 4.64 9.69
CA HIS A 161 17.30 3.78 10.26
C HIS A 161 18.36 3.31 9.27
N GLY A 162 18.30 3.69 7.99
CA GLY A 162 19.13 3.11 6.94
C GLY A 162 20.64 3.23 7.16
N ASN A 163 21.09 4.36 7.75
CA ASN A 163 22.50 4.57 8.09
C ASN A 163 23.00 3.68 9.25
N ASP A 164 22.09 3.19 10.10
CA ASP A 164 22.40 2.31 11.23
C ASP A 164 21.31 1.21 11.35
N LEU A 165 21.12 0.46 10.27
CA LEU A 165 20.02 -0.48 10.20
C LEU A 165 20.31 -1.69 11.10
N GLN A 166 19.72 -1.68 12.29
CA GLN A 166 19.79 -2.80 13.22
C GLN A 166 19.08 -4.06 12.67
N PRO A 167 19.52 -5.28 13.03
CA PRO A 167 18.92 -6.53 12.57
C PRO A 167 17.41 -6.65 12.81
N ARG A 168 16.90 -6.06 13.91
CA ARG A 168 15.46 -6.00 14.19
C ARG A 168 14.68 -5.24 13.11
N HIS A 169 15.23 -4.14 12.59
CA HIS A 169 14.57 -3.33 11.57
C HIS A 169 14.61 -4.04 10.23
N ALA A 170 15.76 -4.65 9.88
CA ALA A 170 15.89 -5.49 8.70
C ALA A 170 14.94 -6.70 8.76
N GLY A 171 14.76 -7.31 9.93
CA GLY A 171 13.80 -8.39 10.16
C GLY A 171 12.34 -7.95 9.99
N LEU A 172 11.98 -6.77 10.49
CA LEU A 172 10.66 -6.18 10.25
C LEU A 172 10.43 -5.89 8.76
N ILE A 173 11.44 -5.36 8.05
CA ILE A 173 11.36 -5.15 6.60
C ILE A 173 11.14 -6.48 5.88
N ALA A 174 11.96 -7.49 6.18
CA ALA A 174 11.88 -8.82 5.59
C ALA A 174 10.52 -9.50 5.85
N ALA A 175 9.98 -9.41 7.07
CA ALA A 175 8.66 -9.92 7.41
C ALA A 175 7.55 -9.17 6.68
N GLY A 176 7.68 -7.85 6.52
CA GLY A 176 6.76 -7.01 5.74
C GLY A 176 6.68 -7.40 4.27
N LEU A 177 7.72 -8.04 3.71
CA LEU A 177 7.68 -8.53 2.33
C LEU A 177 6.67 -9.65 2.13
N ILE A 178 6.47 -10.51 3.14
CA ILE A 178 5.43 -11.54 3.11
C ILE A 178 4.06 -10.85 3.04
N LEU A 179 3.85 -9.81 3.85
CA LEU A 179 2.61 -9.05 3.85
C LEU A 179 2.35 -8.40 2.48
N LEU A 180 3.38 -7.85 1.84
CA LEU A 180 3.27 -7.28 0.49
C LEU A 180 2.81 -8.31 -0.56
N VAL A 181 3.30 -9.56 -0.50
CA VAL A 181 2.78 -10.61 -1.40
C VAL A 181 1.29 -10.88 -1.12
N LEU A 182 0.90 -10.91 0.15
CA LEU A 182 -0.49 -11.15 0.55
C LEU A 182 -1.43 -9.99 0.22
N CYS A 183 -0.92 -8.77 0.02
CA CYS A 183 -1.68 -7.63 -0.50
C CYS A 183 -2.06 -7.79 -1.98
N GLY A 184 -1.43 -8.70 -2.72
CA GLY A 184 -1.70 -8.97 -4.13
C GLY A 184 -0.78 -8.24 -5.10
N ALA A 185 -1.20 -8.12 -6.37
CA ALA A 185 -0.35 -7.72 -7.48
C ALA A 185 0.38 -6.39 -7.25
N GLY A 186 -0.28 -5.42 -6.58
CA GLY A 186 0.32 -4.13 -6.24
C GLY A 186 1.51 -4.21 -5.28
N GLY A 187 1.62 -5.28 -4.47
CA GLY A 187 2.73 -5.48 -3.53
C GLY A 187 3.96 -6.16 -4.15
N LEU A 188 3.80 -6.92 -5.22
CA LEU A 188 4.85 -7.77 -5.79
C LEU A 188 6.10 -7.00 -6.25
N PRO A 189 5.99 -5.84 -6.95
CA PRO A 189 7.17 -5.08 -7.34
C PRO A 189 8.02 -4.62 -6.15
N TYR A 190 7.37 -4.27 -5.03
CA TYR A 190 8.06 -3.84 -3.81
C TYR A 190 8.84 -4.99 -3.17
N VAL A 191 8.33 -6.23 -3.23
CA VAL A 191 9.03 -7.42 -2.72
C VAL A 191 10.39 -7.58 -3.41
N LEU A 192 10.43 -7.45 -4.73
CA LEU A 192 11.67 -7.53 -5.51
C LEU A 192 12.63 -6.40 -5.12
N ALA A 193 12.14 -5.15 -5.12
CA ALA A 193 12.96 -3.98 -4.82
C ALA A 193 13.59 -4.05 -3.41
N PHE A 194 12.78 -4.34 -2.38
CA PHE A 194 13.28 -4.45 -1.00
C PHE A 194 14.18 -5.67 -0.80
N THR A 195 13.93 -6.79 -1.48
CA THR A 195 14.80 -7.96 -1.36
C THR A 195 16.17 -7.69 -1.94
N VAL A 196 16.24 -7.08 -3.13
CA VAL A 196 17.51 -6.64 -3.73
C VAL A 196 18.23 -5.69 -2.78
N TRP A 197 17.51 -4.72 -2.21
CA TRP A 197 18.09 -3.79 -1.25
C TRP A 197 18.67 -4.50 -0.01
N LEU A 198 17.94 -5.44 0.60
CA LEU A 198 18.39 -6.20 1.77
C LEU A 198 19.63 -7.06 1.47
N VAL A 199 19.69 -7.67 0.29
CA VAL A 199 20.86 -8.44 -0.17
C VAL A 199 22.07 -7.52 -0.34
N LEU A 200 21.91 -6.38 -1.00
CA LEU A 200 22.98 -5.40 -1.18
C LEU A 200 23.45 -4.82 0.17
N TRP A 201 22.54 -4.54 1.08
CA TRP A 201 22.83 -4.10 2.44
C TRP A 201 23.69 -5.12 3.21
N LEU A 202 23.34 -6.41 3.14
CA LEU A 202 24.12 -7.47 3.76
C LEU A 202 25.50 -7.62 3.10
N ALA A 203 25.55 -7.62 1.77
CA ALA A 203 26.77 -7.74 0.99
C ALA A 203 27.77 -6.62 1.31
N TRP A 204 27.29 -5.38 1.43
CA TRP A 204 28.10 -4.21 1.77
C TRP A 204 28.80 -4.36 3.13
N GLN A 205 28.12 -4.94 4.11
CA GLN A 205 28.64 -5.10 5.46
C GLN A 205 29.35 -6.44 5.67
N TRP A 206 29.35 -7.33 4.70
CA TRP A 206 29.77 -8.73 4.87
C TRP A 206 31.18 -8.89 5.44
N ARG A 207 32.11 -8.08 4.95
CA ARG A 207 33.53 -8.12 5.32
C ARG A 207 33.79 -7.64 6.74
N SER A 208 32.98 -6.71 7.26
CA SER A 208 33.14 -6.14 8.60
C SER A 208 32.49 -6.96 9.71
N LEU A 209 31.78 -8.04 9.37
CA LEU A 209 31.04 -8.86 10.34
C LEU A 209 31.85 -10.04 10.84
N SER A 210 31.72 -10.32 12.14
CA SER A 210 32.17 -11.57 12.75
C SER A 210 31.31 -12.76 12.26
N PRO A 211 31.81 -14.02 12.38
CA PRO A 211 31.05 -15.21 11.97
C PRO A 211 29.66 -15.31 12.61
N SER A 212 29.53 -15.02 13.91
CA SER A 212 28.24 -15.05 14.61
C SER A 212 27.27 -13.97 14.11
N GLN A 213 27.79 -12.78 13.80
CA GLN A 213 26.99 -11.69 13.23
C GLN A 213 26.51 -12.02 11.82
N ARG A 214 27.34 -12.70 11.00
CA ARG A 214 26.94 -13.15 9.66
C ARG A 214 25.78 -14.14 9.75
N GLN A 215 25.86 -15.13 10.64
CA GLN A 215 24.78 -16.09 10.84
C GLN A 215 23.48 -15.40 11.24
N HIS A 216 23.52 -14.49 12.22
CA HIS A 216 22.34 -13.75 12.65
C HIS A 216 21.71 -12.93 11.51
N ARG A 217 22.53 -12.26 10.69
CA ARG A 217 22.01 -11.47 9.56
C ARG A 217 21.51 -12.32 8.39
N LEU A 218 22.05 -13.53 8.20
CA LEU A 218 21.46 -14.49 7.26
C LEU A 218 20.08 -14.94 7.72
N MET A 219 19.88 -15.17 9.02
CA MET A 219 18.56 -15.53 9.56
C MET A 219 17.53 -14.41 9.33
N VAL A 220 17.96 -13.14 9.36
CA VAL A 220 17.11 -11.99 9.03
C VAL A 220 16.62 -12.01 7.57
N LEU A 221 17.33 -12.68 6.65
CA LEU A 221 16.90 -12.84 5.26
C LEU A 221 15.91 -13.99 5.06
N ALA A 222 15.72 -14.89 6.03
CA ALA A 222 14.81 -16.03 5.87
C ALA A 222 13.37 -15.61 5.51
N PRO A 223 12.76 -14.57 6.12
CA PRO A 223 11.45 -14.08 5.71
C PRO A 223 11.45 -13.49 4.29
N ALA A 224 12.55 -12.87 3.84
CA ALA A 224 12.65 -12.36 2.47
C ALA A 224 12.70 -13.50 1.44
N VAL A 225 13.43 -14.59 1.75
CA VAL A 225 13.41 -15.82 0.93
C VAL A 225 12.02 -16.43 0.89
N ALA A 226 11.33 -16.50 2.04
CA ALA A 226 9.96 -16.98 2.09
C ALA A 226 9.01 -16.10 1.26
N ALA A 227 9.18 -14.78 1.29
CA ALA A 227 8.40 -13.85 0.47
C ALA A 227 8.68 -14.04 -1.03
N LEU A 228 9.93 -14.27 -1.45
CA LEU A 228 10.26 -14.60 -2.84
C LEU A 228 9.65 -15.94 -3.28
N ALA A 229 9.70 -16.96 -2.43
CA ALA A 229 9.05 -18.24 -2.70
C ALA A 229 7.53 -18.08 -2.83
N LEU A 230 6.92 -17.29 -1.94
CA LEU A 230 5.49 -16.98 -1.99
C LEU A 230 5.12 -16.15 -3.23
N LEU A 231 6.00 -15.22 -3.67
CA LEU A 231 5.85 -14.49 -4.92
C LEU A 231 5.90 -15.43 -6.13
N ALA A 232 6.83 -16.39 -6.17
CA ALA A 232 6.85 -17.40 -7.22
C ALA A 232 5.57 -18.25 -7.19
N TYR A 233 5.13 -18.66 -6.00
CA TYR A 233 3.90 -19.42 -5.80
C TYR A 233 2.63 -18.62 -6.19
N TYR A 234 2.66 -17.30 -6.09
CA TYR A 234 1.59 -16.40 -6.54
C TYR A 234 1.17 -16.68 -7.99
N PHE A 235 2.11 -17.07 -8.85
CA PHE A 235 1.87 -17.30 -10.27
C PHE A 235 1.56 -18.77 -10.62
N VAL A 236 1.69 -19.71 -9.68
CA VAL A 236 1.33 -21.12 -9.89
C VAL A 236 -0.18 -21.22 -10.10
N ASP A 237 -0.62 -21.80 -11.21
CA ASP A 237 -2.03 -21.88 -11.62
C ASP A 237 -2.76 -20.53 -11.65
N TYR A 238 -2.03 -19.45 -11.92
CA TYR A 238 -2.63 -18.13 -12.04
C TYR A 238 -3.49 -18.06 -13.31
N LYS A 239 -4.80 -17.85 -13.11
CA LYS A 239 -5.79 -17.65 -14.16
C LYS A 239 -6.70 -16.51 -13.71
N PRO A 240 -6.74 -15.36 -14.40
CA PRO A 240 -7.67 -14.29 -14.07
C PRO A 240 -9.12 -14.84 -14.06
N ASN A 241 -9.92 -14.39 -13.11
CA ASN A 241 -11.27 -14.89 -12.90
C ASN A 241 -12.25 -13.74 -12.63
N PHE A 242 -13.13 -13.44 -13.60
CA PHE A 242 -14.25 -12.53 -13.43
C PHE A 242 -15.56 -13.32 -13.41
N PRO A 243 -16.32 -13.28 -12.32
CA PRO A 243 -17.66 -13.84 -12.32
C PRO A 243 -18.60 -12.98 -13.20
N LEU A 244 -18.92 -13.50 -14.39
CA LEU A 244 -20.20 -13.35 -15.09
C LEU A 244 -20.56 -12.08 -15.90
N ASN A 245 -19.63 -11.21 -16.31
CA ASN A 245 -19.98 -10.11 -17.25
C ASN A 245 -19.44 -10.23 -18.68
N ASP A 246 -18.53 -11.17 -18.97
CA ASP A 246 -18.07 -11.37 -20.34
C ASP A 246 -18.80 -12.55 -21.00
N PRO A 247 -19.42 -12.37 -22.18
CA PRO A 247 -19.99 -13.48 -22.93
C PRO A 247 -18.88 -14.49 -23.24
N PRO A 248 -19.16 -15.81 -23.20
CA PRO A 248 -18.18 -16.89 -23.37
C PRO A 248 -17.46 -16.90 -24.73
N THR A 249 -17.80 -15.98 -25.64
CA THR A 249 -17.26 -15.84 -27.00
C THR A 249 -16.19 -14.74 -27.14
N LEU A 250 -15.96 -13.89 -26.14
CA LEU A 250 -14.81 -12.98 -26.12
C LEU A 250 -13.63 -13.72 -25.48
N SER A 251 -12.52 -13.89 -26.21
CA SER A 251 -11.27 -14.32 -25.58
C SER A 251 -10.97 -13.33 -24.46
N SER A 252 -11.03 -13.78 -23.23
CA SER A 252 -11.19 -12.91 -22.05
C SER A 252 -10.03 -11.96 -21.80
N TRP A 253 -8.94 -12.06 -22.57
CA TRP A 253 -7.79 -11.18 -22.47
C TRP A 253 -7.17 -10.92 -23.84
N PRO A 254 -6.84 -9.66 -24.18
CA PRO A 254 -5.91 -9.40 -25.27
C PRO A 254 -4.58 -10.12 -24.97
N SER A 255 -3.86 -10.50 -26.03
CA SER A 255 -2.51 -11.05 -25.93
C SER A 255 -1.65 -10.26 -24.94
N SER A 256 -0.72 -10.93 -24.24
CA SER A 256 0.23 -10.25 -23.36
C SER A 256 0.81 -9.04 -24.10
N PRO A 257 0.61 -7.81 -23.61
CA PRO A 257 1.05 -6.63 -24.31
C PRO A 257 2.56 -6.69 -24.51
N GLU A 258 3.02 -6.23 -25.67
CA GLU A 258 4.46 -6.10 -25.93
C GLU A 258 5.13 -5.30 -24.81
N VAL A 259 6.42 -5.53 -24.59
CA VAL A 259 7.21 -4.83 -23.55
C VAL A 259 7.07 -3.31 -23.70
N LEU A 260 7.00 -2.81 -24.94
CA LEU A 260 6.80 -1.40 -25.23
C LEU A 260 5.44 -0.88 -24.76
N ALA A 261 4.36 -1.66 -24.93
CA ALA A 261 3.03 -1.29 -24.46
C ALA A 261 2.99 -1.26 -22.92
N SER A 262 3.63 -2.22 -22.25
CA SER A 262 3.77 -2.24 -20.79
C SER A 262 4.58 -1.04 -20.27
N ALA A 263 5.69 -0.70 -20.93
CA ALA A 263 6.50 0.47 -20.59
C ALA A 263 5.72 1.78 -20.80
N THR A 264 4.97 1.88 -21.90
CA THR A 264 4.13 3.05 -22.20
C THR A 264 3.03 3.22 -21.16
N ALA A 265 2.33 2.14 -20.80
CA ALA A 265 1.32 2.16 -19.75
C ALA A 265 1.92 2.58 -18.40
N SER A 266 3.11 2.09 -18.05
CA SER A 266 3.82 2.49 -16.83
C SER A 266 4.12 3.99 -16.81
N LEU A 267 4.57 4.56 -17.93
CA LEU A 267 4.78 6.01 -18.07
C LEU A 267 3.46 6.78 -17.95
N GLN A 268 2.39 6.30 -18.56
CA GLN A 268 1.08 6.93 -18.45
C GLN A 268 0.57 6.95 -17.00
N VAL A 269 0.74 5.85 -16.25
CA VAL A 269 0.40 5.78 -14.82
C VAL A 269 1.21 6.80 -14.02
N LEU A 270 2.53 6.89 -14.26
CA LEU A 270 3.38 7.92 -13.64
C LEU A 270 2.91 9.33 -13.99
N GLY A 271 2.54 9.59 -15.24
CA GLY A 271 2.05 10.90 -15.67
C GLY A 271 0.72 11.29 -15.01
N VAL A 272 -0.24 10.36 -14.96
CA VAL A 272 -1.57 10.59 -14.36
C VAL A 272 -1.48 10.73 -12.84
N SER A 273 -0.41 10.24 -12.20
CA SER A 273 -0.17 10.45 -10.76
C SER A 273 -0.06 11.92 -10.35
N LEU A 274 0.27 12.82 -11.28
CA LEU A 274 0.26 14.28 -11.08
C LEU A 274 -1.15 14.89 -11.10
N GLY A 275 -2.16 14.10 -11.45
CA GLY A 275 -3.56 14.49 -11.53
C GLY A 275 -4.19 14.15 -12.88
N THR A 276 -5.51 14.00 -12.90
CA THR A 276 -6.26 13.61 -14.11
C THR A 276 -6.15 14.62 -15.25
N ALA A 277 -5.75 15.86 -14.97
CA ALA A 277 -5.50 16.88 -15.98
C ALA A 277 -4.34 16.54 -16.93
N THR A 278 -3.39 15.68 -16.51
CA THR A 278 -2.26 15.28 -17.36
C THR A 278 -2.62 14.15 -18.34
N LYS A 279 -3.83 13.57 -18.27
CA LYS A 279 -4.28 12.47 -19.13
C LYS A 279 -3.96 12.67 -20.62
N PRO A 280 -4.18 13.86 -21.25
CA PRO A 280 -3.88 14.07 -22.67
C PRO A 280 -2.39 13.96 -23.02
N VAL A 281 -1.51 14.16 -22.05
CA VAL A 281 -0.05 14.19 -22.19
C VAL A 281 0.63 13.25 -21.18
N ALA A 282 -0.06 12.17 -20.81
CA ALA A 282 0.34 11.31 -19.70
C ALA A 282 1.72 10.67 -19.92
N THR A 283 2.02 10.21 -21.13
CA THR A 283 3.33 9.61 -21.45
C THR A 283 4.47 10.63 -21.30
N LEU A 284 4.30 11.85 -21.82
CA LEU A 284 5.31 12.92 -21.71
C LEU A 284 5.51 13.35 -20.25
N SER A 285 4.41 13.51 -19.50
CA SER A 285 4.45 13.84 -18.08
C SER A 285 5.14 12.73 -17.28
N GLY A 286 4.85 11.46 -17.60
CA GLY A 286 5.49 10.30 -17.00
C GLY A 286 6.98 10.22 -17.29
N LEU A 287 7.41 10.52 -18.51
CA LEU A 287 8.83 10.62 -18.87
C LEU A 287 9.54 11.70 -18.06
N ALA A 288 8.91 12.87 -17.88
CA ALA A 288 9.47 13.94 -17.06
C ALA A 288 9.62 13.51 -15.59
N VAL A 289 8.60 12.84 -15.02
CA VAL A 289 8.66 12.30 -13.65
C VAL A 289 9.75 11.24 -13.52
N PHE A 290 9.83 10.31 -14.47
CA PHE A 290 10.85 9.27 -14.49
C PHE A 290 12.26 9.86 -14.58
N ALA A 291 12.49 10.79 -15.50
CA ALA A 291 13.77 11.47 -15.68
C ALA A 291 14.19 12.21 -14.39
N LEU A 292 13.26 12.92 -13.74
CA LEU A 292 13.53 13.54 -12.43
C LEU A 292 13.94 12.51 -11.39
N GLY A 293 13.28 11.35 -11.34
CA GLY A 293 13.60 10.27 -10.42
C GLY A 293 14.97 9.63 -10.63
N CYS A 294 15.58 9.75 -11.82
CA CYS A 294 16.93 9.26 -12.09
C CYS A 294 18.05 10.26 -11.76
N VAL A 295 17.72 11.53 -11.53
CA VAL A 295 18.69 12.61 -11.28
C VAL A 295 19.00 12.78 -9.79
N PHE A 296 18.16 12.23 -8.90
CA PHE A 296 18.32 12.26 -7.45
C PHE A 296 18.66 10.87 -6.89
#